data_AF-A0A6N6KKW4-F1
#
_entry.id   AF-A0A6N6KKW4-F1
#
_cell.length_a   1.000
_cell.length_b   1.000
_cell.length_c   1.000
_cell.angle_alpha   90.00
_cell.angle_beta   90.00
_cell.angle_gamma   90.00
#
_symmetry.space_group_name_H-M   'P 1'
#
loop_
_entity.id
_entity.type
_entity.pdbx_description
1 polymer ?
#
loop_
_entity_poly.entity_id
_entity_poly.type
_entity_poly.pdbx_seq_one_letter_code
_entity_poly.pdbx_strand_id
1 'polypeptide(L)'
;MKLPIFLALILLAIGCTELTTEIPDKGTIKPPVFNDNPIMYCGMEIGQKSTYVLLEGQEYFNNQSYDNFAYLNDTLVVEIIDQDENGFLIEEYFTPGSDPLPGNFYYMEDSVYQYYLKAELDTIYFFDPDSQYGMTSLLFWHMDGQLPLSNFTNQEADIIGWKTSISYCECDQTAYDPEYELFGTIYEDLNISIQNAIMAVDGPGTTFVYSNLHGMVRTSHYSWWTQTGFGWDLLGQE
;
A
#
# COMPACT_ATOMS: atom_id res chain seq x y z
N MET A 1 31.76 -43.13 41.00
CA MET A 1 30.32 -42.81 41.06
C MET A 1 30.10 -41.59 40.19
N LYS A 2 29.67 -41.77 38.94
CA LYS A 2 29.46 -40.69 37.96
C LYS A 2 27.95 -40.61 37.68
N LEU A 3 27.36 -39.44 37.91
CA LEU A 3 25.96 -39.15 37.69
C LEU A 3 25.81 -38.54 36.28
N PRO A 4 24.90 -39.02 35.41
CA PRO A 4 24.62 -38.34 34.15
C PRO A 4 23.61 -37.22 34.38
N ILE A 5 23.92 -36.02 33.92
CA ILE A 5 23.00 -34.88 33.82
C ILE A 5 22.22 -35.07 32.51
N PHE A 6 20.93 -35.35 32.61
CA PHE A 6 19.99 -35.29 31.51
C PHE A 6 19.49 -33.85 31.39
N LEU A 7 19.87 -33.17 30.31
CA LEU A 7 19.33 -31.86 29.96
C LEU A 7 18.03 -32.10 29.17
N ALA A 8 16.88 -31.80 29.79
CA ALA A 8 15.59 -31.81 29.10
C ALA A 8 15.37 -30.44 28.45
N LEU A 9 15.35 -30.41 27.11
CA LEU A 9 14.92 -29.25 26.33
C LEU A 9 13.38 -29.19 26.42
N ILE A 10 12.84 -28.14 27.03
CA ILE A 10 11.41 -27.85 27.01
C ILE A 10 11.16 -26.94 25.81
N LEU A 11 10.56 -27.47 24.74
CA LEU A 11 9.95 -26.68 23.68
C LEU A 11 8.66 -26.08 24.25
N LEU A 12 8.64 -24.77 24.48
CA LEU A 12 7.40 -24.02 24.69
C LEU A 12 6.79 -23.76 23.30
N ALA A 13 5.80 -24.57 22.94
CA ALA A 13 4.92 -24.26 21.83
C ALA A 13 4.02 -23.09 22.28
N ILE A 14 4.32 -21.89 21.79
CA ILE A 14 3.43 -20.73 21.89
C ILE A 14 2.31 -21.00 20.89
N GLY A 15 1.11 -21.25 21.41
CA GLY A 15 -0.08 -21.43 20.57
C GLY A 15 -0.47 -20.09 19.94
N CYS A 16 -0.66 -20.09 18.62
CA CYS A 16 -1.37 -19.01 17.93
C CYS A 16 -2.76 -18.88 18.53
N THR A 17 -3.09 -17.67 18.97
CA THR A 17 -4.43 -17.31 19.39
C THR A 17 -5.12 -16.75 18.16
N GLU A 18 -6.21 -17.37 17.71
CA GLU A 18 -7.04 -16.81 16.63
C GLU A 18 -7.61 -15.47 17.10
N LEU A 19 -7.16 -14.38 16.47
CA LEU A 19 -7.79 -13.07 16.58
C LEU A 19 -9.05 -13.08 15.72
N THR A 20 -10.21 -12.99 16.36
CA THR A 20 -11.46 -12.71 15.65
C THR A 20 -11.54 -11.22 15.38
N THR A 21 -11.35 -10.82 14.12
CA THR A 21 -11.55 -9.44 13.64
C THR A 21 -13.03 -9.20 13.33
N GLU A 22 -13.72 -8.43 14.18
CA GLU A 22 -14.97 -7.79 13.79
C GLU A 22 -14.65 -6.47 13.07
N ILE A 23 -14.88 -6.42 11.76
CA ILE A 23 -14.85 -5.19 10.96
C ILE A 23 -16.24 -4.52 11.06
N PRO A 24 -16.35 -3.21 11.39
CA PRO A 24 -17.64 -2.53 11.45
C PRO A 24 -18.16 -2.18 10.04
N ASP A 25 -19.47 -2.37 9.87
CA ASP A 25 -20.23 -2.19 8.63
C ASP A 25 -20.40 -0.71 8.22
N LYS A 26 -19.94 -0.39 7.01
CA LYS A 26 -20.82 0.07 5.92
C LYS A 26 -20.35 -0.50 4.58
N GLY A 27 -20.98 -1.59 4.20
CA GLY A 27 -20.62 -2.43 3.07
C GLY A 27 -19.84 -3.63 3.61
N THR A 28 -20.50 -4.78 3.72
CA THR A 28 -19.85 -6.04 4.12
C THR A 28 -18.77 -6.39 3.12
N ILE A 29 -17.54 -5.93 3.37
CA ILE A 29 -16.33 -6.41 2.74
C ILE A 29 -16.31 -7.91 3.03
N LYS A 30 -16.31 -8.74 1.98
CA LYS A 30 -16.02 -10.18 2.18
C LYS A 30 -14.69 -10.26 2.93
N PRO A 31 -14.54 -11.19 3.90
CA PRO A 31 -13.30 -11.29 4.67
C PRO A 31 -12.10 -11.27 3.71
N PRO A 32 -11.06 -10.49 4.04
CA PRO A 32 -9.96 -10.21 3.12
C PRO A 32 -9.40 -11.54 2.58
N VAL A 33 -9.17 -11.57 1.27
CA VAL A 33 -8.32 -12.63 0.71
C VAL A 33 -6.93 -12.32 1.22
N PHE A 34 -6.48 -13.09 2.20
CA PHE A 34 -5.14 -12.94 2.76
C PHE A 34 -4.10 -13.28 1.72
N ASN A 35 -2.98 -12.60 1.84
CA ASN A 35 -1.93 -12.65 0.87
C ASN A 35 -0.76 -13.48 1.38
N ASP A 36 -0.64 -14.72 0.89
CA ASP A 36 0.34 -15.69 1.38
C ASP A 36 1.80 -15.34 1.03
N ASN A 37 2.03 -14.48 0.01
CA ASN A 37 3.37 -14.07 -0.41
C ASN A 37 3.37 -12.62 -0.95
N PRO A 38 3.24 -11.61 -0.07
CA PRO A 38 3.23 -10.20 -0.43
C PRO A 38 4.50 -9.76 -1.15
N ILE A 39 4.37 -8.75 -1.99
CA ILE A 39 5.54 -8.05 -2.54
C ILE A 39 6.22 -7.29 -1.39
N MET A 40 7.43 -7.71 -1.06
CA MET A 40 8.32 -7.01 -0.11
C MET A 40 9.48 -6.41 -0.89
N TYR A 41 9.90 -5.19 -0.57
CA TYR A 41 11.03 -4.56 -1.29
C TYR A 41 12.38 -5.19 -0.89
N CYS A 42 12.55 -5.63 0.36
CA CYS A 42 13.74 -6.35 0.83
C CYS A 42 13.70 -7.84 0.50
N GLY A 43 13.67 -8.17 -0.78
CA GLY A 43 13.60 -9.56 -1.24
C GLY A 43 12.49 -9.78 -2.26
N MET A 44 12.38 -8.84 -3.20
CA MET A 44 11.52 -9.01 -4.35
C MET A 44 11.90 -10.28 -5.10
N GLU A 45 10.91 -11.09 -5.44
CA GLU A 45 11.07 -12.30 -6.24
C GLU A 45 9.86 -12.57 -7.13
N ILE A 46 10.09 -13.23 -8.26
CA ILE A 46 9.02 -13.62 -9.18
C ILE A 46 8.01 -14.51 -8.46
N GLY A 47 6.73 -14.19 -8.62
CA GLY A 47 5.60 -14.90 -8.00
C GLY A 47 5.10 -14.27 -6.71
N GLN A 48 5.74 -13.23 -6.18
CA GLN A 48 5.14 -12.40 -5.13
C GLN A 48 3.94 -11.62 -5.68
N LYS A 49 2.91 -11.50 -4.84
CA LYS A 49 1.63 -10.90 -5.19
C LYS A 49 1.16 -10.02 -4.05
N SER A 50 0.61 -8.84 -4.32
CA SER A 50 -0.07 -7.99 -3.34
C SER A 50 -1.50 -7.71 -3.80
N THR A 51 -2.48 -7.93 -2.92
CA THR A 51 -3.89 -7.63 -3.21
C THR A 51 -4.34 -6.46 -2.36
N TYR A 52 -4.99 -5.49 -2.98
CA TYR A 52 -5.46 -4.28 -2.33
C TYR A 52 -6.97 -4.14 -2.47
N VAL A 53 -7.62 -3.55 -1.48
CA VAL A 53 -9.02 -3.12 -1.57
C VAL A 53 -9.09 -1.63 -1.86
N LEU A 54 -10.01 -1.27 -2.75
CA LEU A 54 -10.28 0.11 -3.08
C LEU A 54 -10.97 0.82 -1.91
N LEU A 55 -10.49 2.01 -1.59
CA LEU A 55 -11.21 2.96 -0.73
C LEU A 55 -11.52 4.24 -1.52
N GLU A 56 -12.61 4.90 -1.20
CA GLU A 56 -12.94 6.25 -1.64
C GLU A 56 -13.04 7.16 -0.42
N GLY A 57 -12.43 8.33 -0.50
CA GLY A 57 -12.37 9.30 0.59
C GLY A 57 -12.79 10.69 0.17
N GLN A 58 -13.25 11.48 1.14
CA GLN A 58 -13.72 12.86 0.95
C GLN A 58 -13.16 13.82 2.01
N GLU A 59 -13.31 15.11 1.72
CA GLU A 59 -12.91 16.23 2.58
C GLU A 59 -11.40 16.22 2.93
N TYR A 60 -10.51 15.92 1.99
CA TYR A 60 -9.08 15.74 2.24
C TYR A 60 -8.45 16.80 3.17
N PHE A 61 -8.71 18.10 2.97
CA PHE A 61 -8.10 19.17 3.78
C PHE A 61 -8.68 19.32 5.20
N ASN A 62 -9.79 18.66 5.52
CA ASN A 62 -10.41 18.75 6.82
C ASN A 62 -9.70 17.83 7.83
N ASN A 63 -8.79 18.39 8.61
CA ASN A 63 -8.05 17.69 9.69
C ASN A 63 -8.94 17.29 10.89
N GLN A 64 -10.25 17.50 10.81
CA GLN A 64 -11.21 17.05 11.83
C GLN A 64 -12.12 15.92 11.31
N SER A 65 -11.94 15.53 10.03
CA SER A 65 -12.77 14.54 9.34
C SER A 65 -11.86 13.48 8.72
N TYR A 66 -11.65 12.40 9.48
CA TYR A 66 -10.91 11.21 9.05
C TYR A 66 -11.85 10.09 8.58
N ASP A 67 -13.09 10.08 9.09
CA ASP A 67 -14.06 9.00 8.90
C ASP A 67 -14.92 9.14 7.64
N ASN A 68 -14.70 10.19 6.83
CA ASN A 68 -15.44 10.38 5.58
C ASN A 68 -14.78 9.59 4.44
N PHE A 69 -14.85 8.27 4.55
CA PHE A 69 -14.41 7.32 3.53
C PHE A 69 -15.25 6.04 3.56
N ALA A 70 -15.15 5.26 2.51
CA ALA A 70 -15.74 3.93 2.43
C ALA A 70 -14.83 3.00 1.65
N TYR A 71 -14.80 1.72 2.05
CA TYR A 71 -14.25 0.66 1.21
C TYR A 71 -15.27 0.25 0.16
N LEU A 72 -14.76 -0.05 -1.03
CA LEU A 72 -15.51 -0.58 -2.15
C LEU A 72 -15.20 -2.07 -2.31
N ASN A 73 -15.96 -2.75 -3.16
CA ASN A 73 -15.78 -4.19 -3.38
C ASN A 73 -14.66 -4.51 -4.39
N ASP A 74 -14.10 -3.48 -5.01
CA ASP A 74 -13.06 -3.61 -6.01
C ASP A 74 -11.73 -3.97 -5.36
N THR A 75 -11.07 -4.98 -5.93
CA THR A 75 -9.71 -5.32 -5.52
C THR A 75 -8.73 -5.28 -6.69
N LEU A 76 -7.54 -4.77 -6.40
CA LEU A 76 -6.41 -4.65 -7.30
C LEU A 76 -5.37 -5.69 -6.92
N VAL A 77 -4.94 -6.49 -7.88
CA VAL A 77 -3.82 -7.42 -7.73
C VAL A 77 -2.60 -6.83 -8.39
N VAL A 78 -1.47 -6.92 -7.70
CA VAL A 78 -0.14 -6.49 -8.16
C VAL A 78 0.78 -7.70 -8.06
N GLU A 79 1.40 -8.13 -9.14
CA GLU A 79 2.16 -9.39 -9.18
C GLU A 79 3.51 -9.20 -9.86
N ILE A 80 4.57 -9.77 -9.28
CA ILE A 80 5.89 -9.87 -9.93
C ILE A 80 5.87 -11.05 -10.89
N ILE A 81 5.87 -10.79 -12.18
CA ILE A 81 5.72 -11.83 -13.21
C ILE A 81 7.02 -12.23 -13.91
N ASP A 82 8.01 -11.33 -13.94
CA ASP A 82 9.30 -11.59 -14.59
C ASP A 82 10.42 -10.71 -13.99
N GLN A 83 11.66 -10.97 -14.37
CA GLN A 83 12.83 -10.17 -14.01
C GLN A 83 13.83 -10.08 -15.16
N ASP A 84 14.29 -8.87 -15.47
CA ASP A 84 15.29 -8.59 -16.50
C ASP A 84 16.31 -7.52 -16.07
N GLU A 85 16.99 -6.89 -17.04
CA GLU A 85 17.98 -5.83 -16.79
C GLU A 85 17.37 -4.50 -16.28
N ASN A 86 16.07 -4.29 -16.48
CA ASN A 86 15.34 -3.12 -15.99
C ASN A 86 14.87 -3.31 -14.54
N GLY A 87 14.67 -4.55 -14.10
CA GLY A 87 14.24 -4.87 -12.73
C GLY A 87 13.22 -5.99 -12.72
N PHE A 88 12.23 -5.89 -11.84
CA PHE A 88 11.11 -6.81 -11.73
C PHE A 88 9.93 -6.27 -12.53
N LEU A 89 9.44 -7.06 -13.49
CA LEU A 89 8.24 -6.74 -14.25
C LEU A 89 7.01 -7.02 -13.39
N ILE A 90 6.17 -6.02 -13.23
CA ILE A 90 4.92 -6.05 -12.49
C ILE A 90 3.75 -6.13 -13.45
N GLU A 91 2.74 -6.94 -13.10
CA GLU A 91 1.40 -6.84 -13.64
C GLU A 91 0.42 -6.32 -12.59
N GLU A 92 -0.39 -5.33 -12.96
CA GLU A 92 -1.54 -4.87 -12.19
C GLU A 92 -2.85 -5.18 -12.91
N TYR A 93 -3.82 -5.72 -12.19
CA TYR A 93 -5.14 -6.04 -12.75
C TYR A 93 -6.22 -6.10 -11.66
N PHE A 94 -7.46 -5.84 -12.05
CA PHE A 94 -8.60 -6.05 -11.18
C PHE A 94 -8.95 -7.53 -11.03
N THR A 95 -9.44 -7.92 -9.86
CA THR A 95 -10.02 -9.26 -9.69
C THR A 95 -11.34 -9.43 -10.45
N PRO A 96 -11.70 -10.66 -10.86
CA PRO A 96 -13.00 -10.92 -11.45
C PRO A 96 -14.17 -10.45 -10.57
N GLY A 97 -15.05 -9.61 -11.13
CA GLY A 97 -16.21 -9.07 -10.44
C GLY A 97 -16.00 -7.73 -9.73
N SER A 98 -14.80 -7.14 -9.83
CA SER A 98 -14.63 -5.69 -9.63
C SER A 98 -15.48 -4.93 -10.67
N ASP A 99 -16.13 -3.86 -10.24
CA ASP A 99 -16.92 -2.91 -11.03
C ASP A 99 -16.46 -1.51 -10.63
N PRO A 100 -15.22 -1.12 -11.00
CA PRO A 100 -14.60 0.06 -10.46
C PRO A 100 -15.39 1.29 -10.92
N LEU A 101 -15.87 2.08 -9.95
CA LEU A 101 -16.94 3.07 -10.11
C LEU A 101 -16.89 3.88 -11.42
N PRO A 102 -18.06 4.14 -12.04
CA PRO A 102 -18.16 4.92 -13.26
C PRO A 102 -17.72 6.38 -13.02
N GLY A 103 -16.56 6.74 -13.56
CA GLY A 103 -16.03 8.11 -13.55
C GLY A 103 -14.51 8.17 -13.45
N ASN A 104 -13.89 7.30 -12.64
CA ASN A 104 -12.44 7.28 -12.43
C ASN A 104 -11.74 6.12 -13.15
N PHE A 105 -12.43 4.99 -13.37
CA PHE A 105 -11.81 3.76 -13.89
C PHE A 105 -12.60 3.09 -15.03
N TYR A 106 -13.54 3.80 -15.66
CA TYR A 106 -14.55 3.23 -16.58
C TYR A 106 -13.98 2.47 -17.81
N TYR A 107 -12.70 2.63 -18.14
CA TYR A 107 -12.04 1.92 -19.24
C TYR A 107 -11.00 0.89 -18.78
N MET A 108 -11.00 0.56 -17.48
CA MET A 108 -9.85 -0.08 -16.81
C MET A 108 -10.18 -1.46 -16.23
N GLU A 109 -11.45 -1.89 -16.24
CA GLU A 109 -11.90 -3.15 -15.60
C GLU A 109 -11.18 -4.40 -16.13
N ASP A 110 -11.01 -4.50 -17.45
CA ASP A 110 -10.35 -5.62 -18.12
C ASP A 110 -8.88 -5.32 -18.48
N SER A 111 -8.35 -4.20 -18.01
CA SER A 111 -6.99 -3.78 -18.35
C SER A 111 -5.97 -4.48 -17.47
N VAL A 112 -4.88 -4.92 -18.11
CA VAL A 112 -3.66 -5.35 -17.43
C VAL A 112 -2.62 -4.26 -17.66
N TYR A 113 -2.08 -3.73 -16.58
CA TYR A 113 -1.03 -2.73 -16.62
C TYR A 113 0.32 -3.36 -16.31
N GLN A 114 1.36 -2.90 -16.98
CA GLN A 114 2.70 -3.43 -16.82
C GLN A 114 3.70 -2.29 -16.60
N TYR A 115 4.62 -2.51 -15.66
CA TYR A 115 5.73 -1.61 -15.38
C TYR A 115 6.83 -2.32 -14.60
N TYR A 116 7.95 -1.64 -14.39
CA TYR A 116 9.08 -2.18 -13.66
C TYR A 116 9.19 -1.60 -12.26
N LEU A 117 9.46 -2.48 -11.30
CA LEU A 117 10.02 -2.12 -10.01
C LEU A 117 11.50 -2.45 -9.97
N LYS A 118 12.32 -1.51 -9.50
CA LYS A 118 13.76 -1.71 -9.35
C LYS A 118 14.24 -1.18 -8.02
N ALA A 119 14.70 -2.07 -7.14
CA ALA A 119 15.36 -1.66 -5.90
C ALA A 119 16.86 -1.48 -6.18
N GLU A 120 17.37 -0.26 -5.99
CA GLU A 120 18.80 0.02 -6.02
C GLU A 120 19.21 0.81 -4.77
N LEU A 121 20.19 0.30 -4.04
CA LEU A 121 20.64 0.87 -2.78
C LEU A 121 19.46 1.01 -1.80
N ASP A 122 19.13 2.26 -1.43
CA ASP A 122 18.05 2.61 -0.50
C ASP A 122 16.89 3.28 -1.24
N THR A 123 16.62 2.90 -2.49
CA THR A 123 15.55 3.49 -3.31
C THR A 123 14.82 2.40 -4.10
N ILE A 124 13.49 2.47 -4.11
CA ILE A 124 12.64 1.73 -5.06
C ILE A 124 12.26 2.69 -6.19
N TYR A 125 12.56 2.28 -7.41
CA TYR A 125 12.14 2.97 -8.64
C TYR A 125 10.93 2.25 -9.22
N PHE A 126 9.98 3.01 -9.75
CA PHE A 126 8.83 2.52 -10.50
C PHE A 126 8.73 3.30 -11.81
N PHE A 127 8.72 2.58 -12.93
CA PHE A 127 8.75 3.19 -14.25
C PHE A 127 8.30 2.21 -15.34
N ASP A 128 7.86 2.75 -16.47
CA ASP A 128 7.66 1.99 -17.70
C ASP A 128 8.67 2.48 -18.77
N PRO A 129 9.68 1.66 -19.15
CA PRO A 129 10.70 2.06 -20.12
C PRO A 129 10.15 2.28 -21.53
N ASP A 130 8.98 1.70 -21.85
CA ASP A 130 8.36 1.79 -23.18
C ASP A 130 7.29 2.89 -23.26
N SER A 131 6.91 3.50 -22.12
CA SER A 131 5.88 4.53 -22.13
C SER A 131 6.40 5.88 -22.65
N GLN A 132 5.64 6.45 -23.59
CA GLN A 132 5.86 7.81 -24.10
C GLN A 132 5.20 8.90 -23.25
N TYR A 133 4.25 8.52 -22.40
CA TYR A 133 3.37 9.45 -21.69
C TYR A 133 3.34 9.22 -20.17
N GLY A 134 4.32 8.49 -19.64
CA GLY A 134 4.39 8.05 -18.25
C GLY A 134 3.81 6.66 -18.04
N MET A 135 4.30 5.95 -17.04
CA MET A 135 3.78 4.62 -16.66
C MET A 135 2.27 4.63 -16.51
N THR A 136 1.64 3.50 -16.85
CA THR A 136 0.22 3.29 -16.53
C THR A 136 0.16 2.35 -15.34
N SER A 137 -0.30 2.85 -14.19
CA SER A 137 -0.47 2.07 -12.96
C SER A 137 -1.59 2.69 -12.15
N LEU A 138 -2.39 1.82 -11.53
CA LEU A 138 -3.45 2.18 -10.60
C LEU A 138 -2.88 2.40 -9.19
N LEU A 139 -1.83 1.67 -8.81
CA LEU A 139 -1.15 1.83 -7.53
C LEU A 139 -0.38 3.15 -7.44
N PHE A 140 0.27 3.55 -8.53
CA PHE A 140 1.11 4.76 -8.64
C PHE A 140 0.45 5.89 -9.46
N TRP A 141 -0.83 5.76 -9.81
CA TRP A 141 -1.65 6.74 -10.54
C TRP A 141 -0.96 7.42 -11.71
N HIS A 142 -0.50 6.61 -12.66
CA HIS A 142 0.12 7.05 -13.90
C HIS A 142 1.40 7.89 -13.76
N MET A 143 2.16 7.71 -12.67
CA MET A 143 3.40 8.44 -12.44
C MET A 143 4.60 7.50 -12.41
N ASP A 144 5.67 7.88 -13.10
CA ASP A 144 7.01 7.35 -12.84
C ASP A 144 7.60 8.04 -11.62
N GLY A 145 8.49 7.35 -10.90
CA GLY A 145 9.11 7.96 -9.76
C GLY A 145 9.99 7.04 -8.95
N GLN A 146 10.26 7.50 -7.75
CA GLN A 146 11.10 6.80 -6.79
C GLN A 146 10.63 7.07 -5.37
N LEU A 147 10.83 6.09 -4.50
CA LEU A 147 10.59 6.20 -3.08
C LEU A 147 11.84 5.74 -2.31
N PRO A 148 12.31 6.48 -1.31
CA PRO A 148 13.43 6.05 -0.48
C PRO A 148 13.02 4.88 0.44
N LEU A 149 13.78 3.79 0.40
CA LEU A 149 13.61 2.61 1.26
C LEU A 149 14.26 2.76 2.64
N SER A 150 15.08 3.80 2.83
CA SER A 150 15.59 4.14 4.17
C SER A 150 14.47 4.67 5.05
N ASN A 151 14.44 4.23 6.31
CA ASN A 151 13.41 4.65 7.26
C ASN A 151 13.46 6.17 7.47
N PHE A 152 12.30 6.81 7.38
CA PHE A 152 12.14 8.20 7.77
C PHE A 152 12.23 8.34 9.28
N THR A 153 12.86 9.41 9.75
CA THR A 153 13.04 9.69 11.18
C THR A 153 12.69 11.15 11.52
N ASN A 154 12.09 11.88 10.59
CA ASN A 154 11.94 13.32 10.69
C ASN A 154 10.71 13.72 11.52
N GLN A 155 9.60 13.01 11.37
CA GLN A 155 8.33 13.28 12.05
C GLN A 155 7.52 11.99 12.15
N GLU A 156 6.97 11.71 13.32
CA GLU A 156 5.98 10.65 13.52
C GLU A 156 4.60 11.14 13.08
N ALA A 157 3.81 10.27 12.45
CA ALA A 157 2.43 10.55 12.05
C ALA A 157 1.60 9.28 12.06
N ASP A 158 0.34 9.40 12.50
CA ASP A 158 -0.63 8.32 12.48
C ASP A 158 -1.32 8.26 11.13
N ILE A 159 -1.65 7.05 10.69
CA ILE A 159 -2.56 6.82 9.57
C ILE A 159 -3.98 6.64 10.12
N ILE A 160 -4.88 7.59 9.82
CA ILE A 160 -6.23 7.64 10.40
C ILE A 160 -7.26 7.74 9.28
N GLY A 161 -8.20 6.80 9.26
CA GLY A 161 -9.20 6.69 8.19
C GLY A 161 -8.52 6.48 6.85
N TRP A 162 -8.67 7.43 5.92
CA TRP A 162 -8.03 7.41 4.60
C TRP A 162 -6.86 8.41 4.42
N LYS A 163 -6.40 9.04 5.50
CA LYS A 163 -5.36 10.09 5.48
C LYS A 163 -4.35 9.90 6.61
N THR A 164 -3.51 10.90 6.83
CA THR A 164 -2.52 10.95 7.91
C THR A 164 -2.89 12.04 8.92
N SER A 165 -2.30 12.00 10.12
CA SER A 165 -2.45 13.08 11.11
C SER A 165 -1.65 14.35 10.76
N ILE A 166 -0.89 14.33 9.65
CA ILE A 166 -0.13 15.48 9.15
C ILE A 166 -1.08 16.53 8.59
N SER A 167 -0.88 17.78 9.01
CA SER A 167 -1.67 18.89 8.48
C SER A 167 -1.36 19.12 7.00
N TYR A 168 -2.43 19.39 6.26
CA TYR A 168 -2.35 19.73 4.85
C TYR A 168 -1.40 20.92 4.56
N CYS A 169 -0.59 20.77 3.51
CA CYS A 169 0.09 21.85 2.79
C CYS A 169 0.17 21.51 1.30
N GLU A 170 0.35 22.51 0.45
CA GLU A 170 0.76 22.38 -0.96
C GLU A 170 2.28 22.14 -1.06
N CYS A 171 2.78 21.15 -0.31
CA CYS A 171 4.21 20.86 -0.20
C CYS A 171 4.44 19.38 0.03
N ASP A 172 5.60 18.88 -0.38
CA ASP A 172 5.96 17.50 -0.13
C ASP A 172 6.41 17.34 1.32
N GLN A 173 5.93 16.28 1.96
CA GLN A 173 6.23 15.95 3.35
C GLN A 173 6.59 14.48 3.45
N THR A 174 7.43 14.16 4.44
CA THR A 174 7.71 12.78 4.84
C THR A 174 7.39 12.62 6.31
N ALA A 175 7.04 11.41 6.72
CA ALA A 175 6.87 11.04 8.12
C ALA A 175 7.02 9.52 8.26
N TYR A 176 6.97 9.02 9.48
CA TYR A 176 6.92 7.58 9.72
C TYR A 176 5.80 7.25 10.71
N ASP A 177 5.30 6.02 10.62
CA ASP A 177 4.41 5.41 11.59
C ASP A 177 5.14 4.17 12.16
N PRO A 178 5.49 4.15 13.46
CA PRO A 178 6.22 3.04 14.04
C PRO A 178 5.38 1.75 14.13
N GLU A 179 4.05 1.87 14.20
CA GLU A 179 3.15 0.73 14.41
C GLU A 179 1.75 1.07 13.89
N TYR A 180 1.43 0.60 12.67
CA TYR A 180 0.14 0.79 12.03
C TYR A 180 -0.64 -0.51 11.94
N GLU A 181 -1.88 -0.53 12.43
CA GLU A 181 -2.80 -1.66 12.29
C GLU A 181 -3.76 -1.44 11.11
N LEU A 182 -3.74 -2.36 10.15
CA LEU A 182 -4.70 -2.39 9.03
C LEU A 182 -5.25 -3.80 8.86
N PHE A 183 -6.57 -3.92 8.93
CA PHE A 183 -7.31 -5.20 8.86
C PHE A 183 -6.82 -6.28 9.84
N GLY A 184 -6.34 -5.88 11.02
CA GLY A 184 -5.82 -6.78 12.05
C GLY A 184 -4.37 -7.22 11.85
N THR A 185 -3.70 -6.77 10.78
CA THR A 185 -2.26 -6.93 10.59
C THR A 185 -1.54 -5.69 11.11
N ILE A 186 -0.51 -5.90 11.93
CA ILE A 186 0.39 -4.84 12.41
C ILE A 186 1.55 -4.71 11.44
N TYR A 187 1.78 -3.49 10.98
CA TYR A 187 2.89 -3.11 10.11
C TYR A 187 3.82 -2.17 10.88
N GLU A 188 5.08 -2.56 11.00
CA GLU A 188 6.07 -1.81 11.75
C GLU A 188 6.92 -0.93 10.82
N ASP A 189 7.42 0.18 11.36
CA ASP A 189 8.39 1.08 10.71
C ASP A 189 7.98 1.54 9.30
N LEU A 190 6.74 2.00 9.14
CA LEU A 190 6.24 2.49 7.86
C LEU A 190 6.77 3.89 7.53
N ASN A 191 7.26 4.05 6.32
CA ASN A 191 7.50 5.34 5.69
C ASN A 191 6.19 5.90 5.12
N ILE A 192 5.95 7.19 5.36
CA ILE A 192 4.86 7.96 4.78
C ILE A 192 5.47 9.05 3.89
N SER A 193 5.18 9.03 2.59
CA SER A 193 5.55 10.06 1.63
C SER A 193 4.30 10.76 1.12
N ILE A 194 4.15 12.04 1.42
CA ILE A 194 3.06 12.89 0.94
C ILE A 194 3.62 13.81 -0.15
N GLN A 195 3.08 13.71 -1.35
CA GLN A 195 3.47 14.46 -2.52
C GLN A 195 2.34 15.39 -2.92
N ASN A 196 2.37 16.60 -2.37
CA ASN A 196 1.32 17.62 -2.57
C ASN A 196 1.85 18.89 -3.24
N ALA A 197 3.15 18.98 -3.55
CA ALA A 197 3.73 20.19 -4.15
C ALA A 197 3.06 20.58 -5.47
N ILE A 198 2.68 19.59 -6.30
CA ILE A 198 2.03 19.87 -7.59
C ILE A 198 0.57 20.35 -7.44
N MET A 199 -0.03 20.21 -6.26
CA MET A 199 -1.37 20.76 -6.00
C MET A 199 -1.40 22.29 -6.07
N ALA A 200 -0.26 22.95 -5.81
CA ALA A 200 -0.11 24.41 -5.98
C ALA A 200 -0.32 24.88 -7.43
N VAL A 201 -0.23 23.96 -8.39
CA VAL A 201 -0.43 24.20 -9.82
C VAL A 201 -1.51 23.28 -10.40
N ASP A 202 -2.52 22.99 -9.58
CA ASP A 202 -3.72 22.24 -9.93
C ASP A 202 -3.48 20.75 -10.29
N GLY A 203 -2.34 20.18 -9.87
CA GLY A 203 -2.07 18.75 -9.93
C GLY A 203 -2.76 17.95 -8.82
N PRO A 204 -2.81 16.61 -8.94
CA PRO A 204 -3.31 15.75 -7.86
C PRO A 204 -2.31 15.69 -6.71
N GLY A 205 -2.80 15.41 -5.50
CA GLY A 205 -1.94 15.03 -4.38
C GLY A 205 -1.89 13.51 -4.25
N THR A 206 -0.79 13.00 -3.71
CA THR A 206 -0.59 11.57 -3.49
C THR A 206 0.03 11.31 -2.12
N THR A 207 -0.39 10.22 -1.47
CA THR A 207 0.27 9.68 -0.28
C THR A 207 0.65 8.23 -0.52
N PHE A 208 1.90 7.88 -0.21
CA PHE A 208 2.41 6.51 -0.20
C PHE A 208 2.76 6.11 1.23
N VAL A 209 2.30 4.95 1.65
CA VAL A 209 2.63 4.31 2.93
C VAL A 209 3.26 2.96 2.63
N TYR A 210 4.52 2.77 3.01
CA TYR A 210 5.30 1.62 2.61
C TYR A 210 6.46 1.37 3.55
N SER A 211 7.05 0.19 3.51
CA SER A 211 8.37 -0.03 4.10
C SER A 211 9.16 -1.02 3.27
N ASN A 212 10.45 -1.14 3.57
CA ASN A 212 11.28 -2.13 2.91
C ASN A 212 10.77 -3.56 3.18
N LEU A 213 10.29 -3.81 4.41
CA LEU A 213 9.85 -5.12 4.88
C LEU A 213 8.44 -5.49 4.41
N HIS A 214 7.54 -4.50 4.30
CA HIS A 214 6.13 -4.76 4.00
C HIS A 214 5.72 -4.39 2.57
N GLY A 215 6.62 -3.79 1.78
CA GLY A 215 6.29 -3.26 0.47
C GLY A 215 5.35 -2.07 0.59
N MET A 216 4.45 -1.90 -0.39
CA MET A 216 3.41 -0.88 -0.35
C MET A 216 2.23 -1.35 0.50
N VAL A 217 1.90 -0.60 1.55
CA VAL A 217 0.77 -0.91 2.46
C VAL A 217 -0.47 -0.09 2.10
N ARG A 218 -0.27 1.18 1.73
CA ARG A 218 -1.37 2.04 1.28
C ARG A 218 -0.90 3.04 0.23
N THR A 219 -1.73 3.27 -0.78
CA THR A 219 -1.63 4.47 -1.61
C THR A 219 -2.93 5.27 -1.55
N SER A 220 -2.84 6.58 -1.73
CA SER A 220 -4.02 7.45 -1.81
C SER A 220 -3.75 8.59 -2.76
N HIS A 221 -4.72 8.88 -3.64
CA HIS A 221 -4.66 9.94 -4.63
C HIS A 221 -5.90 10.81 -4.50
N TYR A 222 -5.73 12.13 -4.51
CA TYR A 222 -6.82 13.05 -4.22
C TYR A 222 -6.70 14.34 -5.03
N SER A 223 -7.86 14.88 -5.38
CA SER A 223 -7.97 16.09 -6.17
C SER A 223 -7.98 17.33 -5.29
N TRP A 224 -7.19 18.32 -5.69
CA TRP A 224 -7.22 19.66 -5.09
C TRP A 224 -8.63 20.28 -5.14
N TRP A 225 -9.32 20.11 -6.26
CA TRP A 225 -10.60 20.78 -6.55
C TRP A 225 -11.79 20.20 -5.80
N THR A 226 -11.87 18.88 -5.75
CA THR A 226 -13.03 18.18 -5.18
C THR A 226 -12.79 17.76 -3.74
N GLN A 227 -11.53 17.70 -3.29
CA GLN A 227 -11.12 17.13 -2.00
C GLN A 227 -11.54 15.67 -1.83
N THR A 228 -11.91 15.02 -2.94
CA THR A 228 -12.22 13.60 -3.01
C THR A 228 -11.03 12.87 -3.60
N GLY A 229 -10.92 11.61 -3.22
CA GLY A 229 -9.84 10.76 -3.67
C GLY A 229 -10.20 9.30 -3.55
N PHE A 230 -9.27 8.46 -3.99
CA PHE A 230 -9.35 7.03 -3.80
C PHE A 230 -7.99 6.54 -3.31
N GLY A 231 -7.95 5.31 -2.83
CA GLY A 231 -6.73 4.68 -2.38
C GLY A 231 -6.81 3.17 -2.46
N TRP A 232 -5.67 2.53 -2.24
CA TRP A 232 -5.52 1.09 -2.24
C TRP A 232 -4.94 0.67 -0.91
N ASP A 233 -5.69 -0.12 -0.15
CA ASP A 233 -5.24 -0.68 1.13
C ASP A 233 -4.87 -2.13 0.96
N LEU A 234 -3.66 -2.49 1.41
CA LEU A 234 -3.19 -3.87 1.36
C LEU A 234 -4.13 -4.75 2.18
N LEU A 235 -4.69 -5.77 1.52
CA LEU A 235 -5.38 -6.85 2.21
C LEU A 235 -4.34 -7.65 3.00
N GLY A 236 -4.66 -7.93 4.26
CA GLY A 236 -3.73 -8.43 5.27
C GLY A 236 -2.94 -9.68 4.85
N GLN A 237 -1.88 -9.93 5.60
CA GLN A 237 -0.99 -11.09 5.47
C GLN A 237 -1.35 -12.08 6.59
N GLU A 238 -1.45 -13.38 6.28
CA GLU A 238 -1.63 -14.44 7.30
C GLU A 238 -0.34 -14.72 8.09
#